data_AF-A6VUZ2-F1
#
_entry.id   AF-A6VUZ2-F1
#
_cell.length_a   1.000
_cell.length_b   1.000
_cell.length_c   1.000
_cell.angle_alpha   90.00
_cell.angle_beta   90.00
_cell.angle_gamma   90.00
#
_symmetry.space_group_name_H-M   'P 1'
#
loop_
_entity.id
_entity.type
_entity.pdbx_description
1 polymer ?
#
loop_
_entity_poly.entity_id
_entity_poly.type
_entity_poly.pdbx_seq_one_letter_code
_entity_poly.pdbx_strand_id
1 'polypeptide(L)'
;MPPKPADEKKLQEDAPKKKPTMLIIAFFLCFIFSVAASSGVTFFLLQSSQKDPQVTEEITKQSTLLSNVEQSISQQDAKIKAIEEQNDVLKLYLRHSSATALKNILVDQERNIQAFLKVMKSAMGDLAALSPRTTDWNDEYQYQLDLALKGSIEREDLLKLLKTGEPNEKSQ
;
A
#
# COMPACT_ATOMS: atom_id res chain seq x y z
N MET A 1 -59.23 -38.23 107.38
CA MET A 1 -58.72 -37.14 108.24
C MET A 1 -58.08 -36.07 107.37
N PRO A 2 -57.91 -34.82 107.85
CA PRO A 2 -57.35 -33.68 107.10
C PRO A 2 -55.81 -33.64 107.20
N PRO A 3 -55.05 -32.61 106.72
CA PRO A 3 -55.45 -31.36 106.05
C PRO A 3 -54.64 -30.97 104.77
N LYS A 4 -54.95 -29.77 104.23
CA LYS A 4 -54.06 -28.80 103.54
C LYS A 4 -52.76 -28.51 104.36
N PRO A 5 -51.76 -27.71 103.88
CA PRO A 5 -51.68 -26.89 102.65
C PRO A 5 -50.53 -27.38 101.71
N ALA A 6 -49.53 -26.68 101.15
CA ALA A 6 -49.07 -25.28 101.20
C ALA A 6 -48.14 -24.85 100.03
N ASP A 7 -47.99 -23.52 99.92
CA ASP A 7 -46.89 -22.71 99.37
C ASP A 7 -46.48 -22.73 97.89
N GLU A 8 -45.93 -21.58 97.48
CA GLU A 8 -45.82 -21.07 96.11
C GLU A 8 -44.37 -21.10 95.59
N LYS A 9 -44.18 -21.13 94.26
CA LYS A 9 -43.52 -20.03 93.51
C LYS A 9 -43.37 -20.21 91.99
N LYS A 10 -43.38 -19.06 91.32
CA LYS A 10 -42.73 -18.71 90.03
C LYS A 10 -43.06 -19.53 88.77
N LEU A 11 -43.95 -18.94 87.96
CA LEU A 11 -43.59 -18.33 86.67
C LEU A 11 -42.30 -18.84 85.99
N GLN A 12 -42.47 -19.60 84.90
CA GLN A 12 -41.69 -19.40 83.68
C GLN A 12 -42.50 -19.81 82.43
N GLU A 13 -42.19 -19.19 81.30
CA GLU A 13 -42.96 -19.25 80.06
C GLU A 13 -42.27 -20.21 79.07
N ASP A 14 -42.95 -21.28 78.69
CA ASP A 14 -42.35 -22.41 77.96
C ASP A 14 -42.18 -22.10 76.45
N ALA A 15 -41.11 -21.40 76.10
CA ALA A 15 -40.74 -21.13 74.72
C ALA A 15 -40.20 -22.43 74.04
N PRO A 16 -40.84 -22.93 72.96
CA PRO A 16 -40.50 -24.25 72.41
C PRO A 16 -39.14 -24.26 71.70
N LYS A 17 -38.24 -25.15 72.16
CA LYS A 17 -36.89 -25.37 71.59
C LYS A 17 -36.94 -25.82 70.12
N LYS A 18 -36.89 -24.89 69.18
CA LYS A 18 -36.69 -25.18 67.75
C LYS A 18 -35.27 -25.74 67.52
N LYS A 19 -35.19 -26.85 66.80
CA LYS A 19 -33.93 -27.55 66.49
C LYS A 19 -33.07 -26.70 65.51
N PRO A 20 -31.73 -26.70 65.64
CA PRO A 20 -30.85 -25.86 64.81
C PRO A 20 -30.92 -26.21 63.30
N THR A 21 -31.39 -27.41 62.95
CA THR A 21 -31.70 -27.78 61.56
C THR A 21 -32.66 -26.82 60.86
N MET A 22 -33.62 -26.19 61.57
CA MET A 22 -34.49 -25.18 60.95
C MET A 22 -33.73 -23.93 60.53
N LEU A 23 -32.70 -23.54 61.29
CA LEU A 23 -31.82 -22.40 60.98
C LEU A 23 -30.89 -22.72 59.81
N ILE A 24 -30.34 -23.95 59.76
CA ILE A 24 -29.50 -24.44 58.66
C ILE A 24 -30.30 -24.50 57.35
N ILE A 25 -31.53 -25.02 57.39
CA ILE A 25 -32.44 -25.06 56.22
C ILE A 25 -32.76 -23.64 55.73
N ALA A 26 -33.02 -22.69 56.64
CA ALA A 26 -33.23 -21.29 56.27
C ALA A 26 -32.00 -20.65 55.62
N PHE A 27 -30.80 -20.95 56.13
CA PHE A 27 -29.53 -20.49 55.53
C PHE A 27 -29.32 -21.07 54.12
N PHE A 28 -29.54 -22.36 53.91
CA PHE A 28 -29.43 -22.99 52.59
C PHE A 28 -30.46 -22.43 51.59
N LEU A 29 -31.71 -22.22 52.01
CA LEU A 29 -32.72 -21.56 51.18
C LEU A 29 -32.32 -20.13 50.81
N CYS A 30 -31.82 -19.35 51.76
CA CYS A 30 -31.35 -17.98 51.53
C CYS A 30 -30.14 -17.94 50.57
N PHE A 31 -29.19 -18.87 50.73
CA PHE A 31 -28.03 -19.00 49.83
C PHE A 31 -28.46 -19.35 48.40
N ILE A 32 -29.35 -20.34 48.22
CA ILE A 32 -29.89 -20.70 46.90
C ILE A 32 -30.65 -19.52 46.27
N PHE A 33 -31.46 -18.79 47.05
CA PHE A 33 -32.16 -17.60 46.56
C PHE A 33 -31.19 -16.47 46.16
N SER A 34 -30.11 -16.26 46.92
CA SER A 34 -29.09 -15.25 46.63
C SER A 34 -28.32 -15.57 45.34
N VAL A 35 -27.88 -16.82 45.19
CA VAL A 35 -27.19 -17.29 43.97
C VAL A 35 -28.13 -17.23 42.77
N ALA A 36 -29.37 -17.71 42.90
CA ALA A 36 -30.36 -17.69 41.81
C ALA A 36 -30.77 -16.26 41.42
N ALA A 37 -30.92 -15.34 42.36
CA ALA A 37 -31.17 -13.93 42.09
C ALA A 37 -29.98 -13.28 41.38
N SER A 38 -28.75 -13.52 41.84
CA SER A 38 -27.53 -12.98 41.23
C SER A 38 -27.36 -13.50 39.80
N SER A 39 -27.35 -14.81 39.59
CA SER A 39 -27.20 -15.41 38.25
C SER A 39 -28.39 -15.10 37.35
N GLY A 40 -29.60 -15.02 37.90
CA GLY A 40 -30.82 -14.64 37.18
C GLY A 40 -30.78 -13.20 36.68
N VAL A 41 -30.30 -12.25 37.49
CA VAL A 41 -30.08 -10.86 37.06
C VAL A 41 -28.98 -10.79 36.00
N THR A 42 -27.87 -11.53 36.14
CA THR A 42 -26.83 -11.58 35.09
C THR A 42 -27.35 -12.15 33.77
N PHE A 43 -28.11 -13.25 33.81
CA PHE A 43 -28.75 -13.82 32.61
C PHE A 43 -29.79 -12.87 32.00
N PHE A 44 -30.60 -12.21 32.83
CA PHE A 44 -31.60 -11.25 32.37
C PHE A 44 -30.94 -10.02 31.72
N LEU A 45 -29.88 -9.46 32.30
CA LEU A 45 -29.14 -8.34 31.73
C LEU A 45 -28.43 -8.74 30.43
N LEU A 46 -27.78 -9.91 30.39
CA LEU A 46 -27.13 -10.40 29.17
C LEU A 46 -28.14 -10.67 28.05
N GLN A 47 -29.26 -11.30 28.36
CA GLN A 47 -30.34 -11.56 27.40
C GLN A 47 -31.10 -10.27 27.02
N SER A 48 -31.14 -9.26 27.88
CA SER A 48 -31.68 -7.93 27.57
C SER A 48 -30.75 -7.18 26.62
N SER A 49 -29.43 -7.21 26.87
CA SER A 49 -28.43 -6.59 26.00
C SER A 49 -28.37 -7.27 24.63
N GLN A 50 -28.50 -8.60 24.57
CA GLN A 50 -28.61 -9.36 23.31
C GLN A 50 -29.97 -9.21 22.61
N LYS A 51 -30.98 -8.61 23.27
CA LYS A 51 -32.27 -8.22 22.69
C LYS A 51 -32.36 -6.73 22.41
N ASP A 52 -31.33 -5.95 22.75
CA ASP A 52 -31.32 -4.52 22.49
C ASP A 52 -31.14 -4.32 20.97
N PRO A 53 -32.17 -3.79 20.27
CA PRO A 53 -32.09 -3.63 18.83
C PRO A 53 -30.99 -2.64 18.46
N GLN A 54 -30.72 -1.63 19.30
CA GLN A 54 -29.75 -0.58 19.01
C GLN A 54 -28.31 -1.11 18.99
N VAL A 55 -27.94 -1.94 19.97
CA VAL A 55 -26.62 -2.60 20.04
C VAL A 55 -26.45 -3.59 18.88
N THR A 56 -27.50 -4.35 18.56
CA THR A 56 -27.48 -5.31 17.45
C THR A 56 -27.37 -4.61 16.10
N GLU A 57 -28.02 -3.45 15.94
CA GLU A 57 -27.95 -2.61 14.74
C GLU A 57 -26.58 -1.92 14.59
N GLU A 58 -25.94 -1.47 15.68
CA GLU A 58 -24.56 -0.94 15.59
C GLU A 58 -23.53 -2.03 15.24
N ILE A 59 -23.62 -3.23 15.83
CA ILE A 59 -22.70 -4.34 15.51
C ILE A 59 -22.84 -4.75 14.03
N THR A 60 -24.07 -4.81 13.50
CA THR A 60 -24.31 -5.13 12.09
C THR A 60 -23.91 -3.98 11.15
N LYS A 61 -24.05 -2.70 11.55
CA LYS A 61 -23.47 -1.55 10.83
C LYS A 61 -21.94 -1.57 10.81
N GLN A 62 -21.28 -1.90 11.93
CA GLN A 62 -19.81 -2.06 11.95
C GLN A 62 -19.36 -3.24 11.09
N SER A 63 -20.04 -4.38 11.16
CA SER A 63 -19.73 -5.56 10.35
C SER A 63 -19.86 -5.28 8.85
N THR A 64 -20.90 -4.56 8.43
CA THR A 64 -21.09 -4.18 7.01
C THR A 64 -20.12 -3.07 6.57
N LEU A 65 -19.76 -2.12 7.44
CA LEU A 65 -18.68 -1.18 7.17
C LEU A 65 -17.33 -1.89 6.98
N LEU A 66 -16.99 -2.85 7.83
CA LEU A 66 -15.77 -3.64 7.71
C LEU A 66 -15.72 -4.44 6.39
N SER A 67 -16.80 -5.14 6.02
CA SER A 67 -16.86 -5.86 4.75
C SER A 67 -16.77 -4.93 3.54
N ASN A 68 -17.38 -3.74 3.62
CA ASN A 68 -17.27 -2.72 2.55
C ASN A 68 -15.85 -2.15 2.43
N VAL A 69 -15.13 -1.97 3.55
CA VAL A 69 -13.72 -1.53 3.56
C VAL A 69 -12.82 -2.62 3.00
N GLU A 70 -12.98 -3.88 3.42
CA GLU A 70 -12.21 -5.02 2.92
C GLU A 70 -12.45 -5.26 1.41
N GLN A 71 -13.70 -5.16 0.96
CA GLN A 71 -14.04 -5.18 -0.46
C GLN A 71 -13.40 -4.00 -1.22
N SER A 72 -13.37 -2.80 -0.64
CA SER A 72 -12.74 -1.63 -1.26
C SER A 72 -11.22 -1.77 -1.35
N ILE A 73 -10.56 -2.33 -0.33
CA ILE A 73 -9.13 -2.66 -0.34
C ILE A 73 -8.83 -3.68 -1.43
N SER A 74 -9.60 -4.76 -1.51
CA SER A 74 -9.47 -5.79 -2.57
C SER A 74 -9.65 -5.18 -3.98
N GLN A 75 -10.64 -4.31 -4.17
CA GLN A 75 -10.84 -3.59 -5.44
C GLN A 75 -9.73 -2.57 -5.75
N GLN A 76 -9.07 -1.99 -4.74
CA GLN A 76 -7.94 -1.08 -4.93
C GLN A 76 -6.65 -1.84 -5.27
N ASP A 77 -6.36 -2.93 -4.56
CA ASP A 77 -5.22 -3.82 -4.84
C ASP A 77 -5.30 -4.43 -6.25
N ALA A 78 -6.48 -4.86 -6.68
CA ALA A 78 -6.71 -5.30 -8.07
C ALA A 78 -6.48 -4.18 -9.11
N LYS A 79 -6.86 -2.92 -8.80
CA LYS A 79 -6.59 -1.77 -9.67
C LYS A 79 -5.10 -1.40 -9.70
N ILE A 80 -4.40 -1.48 -8.57
CA ILE A 80 -2.96 -1.22 -8.48
C ILE A 80 -2.22 -2.21 -9.38
N LYS A 81 -2.49 -3.51 -9.25
CA LYS A 81 -1.87 -4.55 -10.09
C LYS A 81 -2.15 -4.38 -11.58
N ALA A 82 -3.37 -4.00 -11.95
CA ALA A 82 -3.72 -3.68 -13.34
C ALA A 82 -2.99 -2.43 -13.86
N ILE A 83 -2.74 -1.43 -13.02
CA ILE A 83 -1.95 -0.23 -13.35
C ILE A 83 -0.46 -0.59 -13.48
N GLU A 84 0.09 -1.44 -12.61
CA GLU A 84 1.48 -1.92 -12.66
C GLU A 84 1.74 -2.71 -13.96
N GLU A 85 0.86 -3.65 -14.31
CA GLU A 85 0.92 -4.41 -15.56
C GLU A 85 0.87 -3.50 -16.80
N GLN A 86 -0.07 -2.54 -16.83
CA GLN A 86 -0.15 -1.53 -17.90
C GLN A 86 1.10 -0.63 -17.94
N ASN A 87 1.71 -0.32 -16.79
CA ASN A 87 2.91 0.50 -16.71
C ASN A 87 4.14 -0.24 -17.27
N ASP A 88 4.28 -1.54 -17.02
CA ASP A 88 5.35 -2.36 -17.57
C ASP A 88 5.17 -2.63 -19.07
N VAL A 89 3.94 -2.84 -19.54
CA VAL A 89 3.62 -2.86 -20.98
C VAL A 89 3.98 -1.52 -21.64
N LEU A 90 3.68 -0.39 -21.00
CA LEU A 90 4.05 0.94 -21.51
C LEU A 90 5.58 1.17 -21.52
N LYS A 91 6.31 0.73 -20.48
CA LYS A 91 7.80 0.72 -20.48
C LYS A 91 8.35 -0.11 -21.63
N LEU A 92 7.74 -1.26 -21.92
CA LEU A 92 8.14 -2.14 -23.02
C LEU A 92 7.94 -1.45 -24.39
N TYR A 93 6.78 -0.84 -24.63
CA TYR A 93 6.52 -0.06 -25.84
C TYR A 93 7.43 1.17 -25.97
N LEU A 94 7.82 1.83 -24.87
CA LEU A 94 8.77 2.93 -24.88
C LEU A 94 10.20 2.47 -25.18
N ARG A 95 10.63 1.32 -24.64
CA ARG A 95 11.93 0.69 -24.96
C ARG A 95 12.03 0.25 -26.41
N HIS A 96 10.97 -0.36 -26.94
CA HIS A 96 10.88 -0.78 -28.35
C HIS A 96 10.29 0.29 -29.27
N SER A 97 10.20 1.54 -28.80
CA SER A 97 9.69 2.67 -29.59
C SER A 97 10.52 2.87 -30.84
N SER A 98 9.84 3.02 -31.98
CA SER A 98 10.47 3.37 -33.25
C SER A 98 11.24 4.70 -33.17
N ALA A 99 10.90 5.59 -32.24
CA ALA A 99 11.66 6.82 -31.96
C ALA A 99 13.07 6.53 -31.41
N THR A 100 13.22 5.53 -30.53
CA THR A 100 14.52 5.11 -29.99
C THR A 100 15.39 4.46 -31.06
N ALA A 101 14.81 3.56 -31.85
CA ALA A 101 15.50 2.95 -32.99
C ALA A 101 15.93 4.00 -34.03
N LEU A 102 15.03 4.94 -34.38
CA LEU A 102 15.31 6.02 -35.33
C LEU A 102 16.38 6.99 -34.81
N LYS A 103 16.36 7.36 -33.52
CA LYS A 103 17.40 8.19 -32.90
C LYS A 103 18.79 7.57 -33.09
N ASN A 104 18.92 6.27 -32.81
CA ASN A 104 20.21 5.58 -32.91
C ASN A 104 20.67 5.45 -34.36
N ILE A 105 19.75 5.18 -35.30
CA ILE A 105 20.03 5.23 -36.75
C ILE A 105 20.54 6.62 -37.18
N LEU A 106 19.92 7.71 -36.71
CA LEU A 106 20.34 9.07 -37.04
C LEU A 106 21.72 9.42 -36.43
N VAL A 107 21.99 8.99 -35.20
CA VAL A 107 23.30 9.14 -34.56
C VAL A 107 24.40 8.44 -35.36
N ASP A 108 24.16 7.20 -35.80
CA ASP A 108 25.13 6.46 -36.61
C ASP A 108 25.26 6.99 -38.06
N GLN A 109 24.21 7.61 -38.61
CA GLN A 109 24.29 8.37 -39.86
C GLN A 109 25.18 9.61 -39.72
N GLU A 110 25.02 10.42 -38.66
CA GLU A 110 25.92 11.56 -38.43
C GLU A 110 27.37 11.11 -38.23
N ARG A 111 27.62 10.03 -37.47
CA ARG A 111 28.98 9.46 -37.32
C ARG A 111 29.59 9.04 -38.66
N ASN A 112 28.80 8.44 -39.55
CA ASN A 112 29.24 8.07 -40.89
C ASN A 112 29.58 9.33 -41.73
N ILE A 113 28.72 10.35 -41.69
CA ILE A 113 28.97 11.65 -42.32
C ILE A 113 30.26 12.29 -41.79
N GLN A 114 30.48 12.31 -40.47
CA GLN A 114 31.73 12.82 -39.87
C GLN A 114 32.97 12.04 -40.37
N ALA A 115 32.89 10.72 -40.48
CA ALA A 115 33.99 9.90 -40.98
C ALA A 115 34.29 10.17 -42.46
N PHE A 116 33.24 10.25 -43.29
CA PHE A 116 33.35 10.60 -44.71
C PHE A 116 33.93 11.99 -44.93
N LEU A 117 33.48 13.01 -44.18
CA LEU A 117 34.02 14.37 -44.23
C LEU A 117 35.51 14.42 -43.85
N LYS A 118 35.93 13.67 -42.81
CA LYS A 118 37.35 13.57 -42.42
C LYS A 118 38.22 12.96 -43.52
N VAL A 119 37.75 11.90 -44.18
CA VAL A 119 38.45 11.26 -45.31
C VAL A 119 38.52 12.21 -46.52
N MET A 120 37.41 12.89 -46.86
CA MET A 120 37.38 13.87 -47.94
C MET A 120 38.35 15.04 -47.68
N LYS A 121 38.39 15.54 -46.44
CA LYS A 121 39.29 16.62 -46.02
C LYS A 121 40.77 16.25 -46.22
N SER A 122 41.16 15.02 -45.84
CA SER A 122 42.52 14.50 -46.11
C SER A 122 42.77 14.43 -47.62
N ALA A 123 41.96 13.68 -48.35
CA ALA A 123 42.18 13.41 -49.77
C ALA A 123 42.24 14.69 -50.64
N MET A 124 41.51 15.73 -50.25
CA MET A 124 41.53 17.04 -50.90
C MET A 124 42.80 17.85 -50.56
N GLY A 125 43.30 17.77 -49.33
CA GLY A 125 44.59 18.35 -48.95
C GLY A 125 45.77 17.63 -49.62
N ASP A 126 45.70 16.29 -49.69
CA ASP A 126 46.65 15.45 -50.41
C ASP A 126 46.68 15.81 -51.91
N LEU A 127 45.50 16.04 -52.52
CA LEU A 127 45.37 16.52 -53.90
C LEU A 127 45.91 17.95 -54.08
N ALA A 128 45.69 18.84 -53.11
CA ALA A 128 46.16 20.22 -53.17
C ALA A 128 47.70 20.32 -53.13
N ALA A 129 48.34 19.46 -52.35
CA ALA A 129 49.80 19.37 -52.28
C ALA A 129 50.46 19.01 -53.63
N LEU A 130 49.72 18.44 -54.59
CA LEU A 130 50.22 18.09 -55.93
C LEU A 130 50.28 19.29 -56.90
N SER A 131 49.68 20.44 -56.57
CA SER A 131 49.63 21.59 -57.49
C SER A 131 49.59 22.95 -56.77
N PRO A 132 50.67 23.76 -56.82
CA PRO A 132 50.75 25.05 -56.11
C PRO A 132 49.70 26.12 -56.51
N ARG A 133 48.88 25.88 -57.53
CA ARG A 133 47.75 26.76 -57.92
C ARG A 133 46.44 26.38 -57.21
N THR A 134 46.45 25.37 -56.33
CA THR A 134 45.24 24.80 -55.74
C THR A 134 45.03 25.14 -54.27
N THR A 135 46.02 25.76 -53.61
CA THR A 135 45.96 26.20 -52.21
C THR A 135 44.74 27.08 -51.93
N ASP A 136 44.54 28.15 -52.70
CA ASP A 136 43.48 29.14 -52.47
C ASP A 136 42.07 28.53 -52.46
N TRP A 137 41.79 27.54 -53.34
CA TRP A 137 40.49 26.86 -53.32
C TRP A 137 40.46 25.73 -52.30
N ASN A 138 41.56 25.00 -52.09
CA ASN A 138 41.65 24.01 -51.04
C ASN A 138 41.27 24.65 -49.69
N ASP A 139 41.86 25.77 -49.32
CA ASP A 139 41.66 26.38 -48.01
C ASP A 139 40.20 26.79 -47.77
N GLU A 140 39.51 27.31 -48.79
CA GLU A 140 38.05 27.56 -48.76
C GLU A 140 37.24 26.26 -48.58
N TYR A 141 37.47 25.24 -49.41
CA TYR A 141 36.74 23.97 -49.28
C TYR A 141 37.09 23.23 -47.96
N GLN A 142 38.31 23.34 -47.44
CA GLN A 142 38.72 22.79 -46.13
C GLN A 142 37.92 23.44 -45.01
N TYR A 143 37.73 24.77 -45.06
CA TYR A 143 36.88 25.52 -44.13
C TYR A 143 35.40 25.10 -44.24
N GLN A 144 34.86 24.94 -45.44
CA GLN A 144 33.49 24.43 -45.62
C GLN A 144 33.31 23.00 -45.10
N LEU A 145 34.31 22.13 -45.25
CA LEU A 145 34.31 20.78 -44.67
C LEU A 145 34.37 20.79 -43.13
N ASP A 146 35.12 21.72 -42.53
CA ASP A 146 35.15 21.90 -41.07
C ASP A 146 33.81 22.43 -40.53
N LEU A 147 33.16 23.38 -41.22
CA LEU A 147 31.81 23.83 -40.88
C LEU A 147 30.79 22.68 -40.95
N ALA A 148 30.83 21.88 -42.02
CA ALA A 148 29.97 20.71 -42.19
C ALA A 148 30.22 19.64 -41.10
N LEU A 149 31.48 19.39 -40.76
CA LEU A 149 31.88 18.45 -39.72
C LEU A 149 31.42 18.91 -38.33
N LYS A 150 31.62 20.19 -38.00
CA LYS A 150 31.15 20.82 -36.75
C LYS A 150 29.63 20.72 -36.62
N GLY A 151 28.88 21.07 -37.68
CA GLY A 151 27.43 20.95 -37.69
C GLY A 151 26.92 19.50 -37.58
N SER A 152 27.69 18.51 -38.06
CA SER A 152 27.37 17.08 -37.90
C SER A 152 27.61 16.59 -36.46
N ILE A 153 28.66 17.05 -35.79
CA ILE A 153 28.91 16.78 -34.37
C ILE A 153 27.81 17.43 -33.51
N GLU A 154 27.44 18.68 -33.78
CA GLU A 154 26.34 19.38 -33.09
C GLU A 154 25.00 18.66 -33.25
N ARG A 155 24.71 18.09 -34.43
CA ARG A 155 23.51 17.25 -34.63
C ARG A 155 23.61 15.91 -33.90
N GLU A 156 24.77 15.25 -33.88
CA GLU A 156 24.95 14.01 -33.10
C GLU A 156 24.70 14.26 -31.60
N ASP A 157 25.17 15.39 -31.06
CA ASP A 157 24.98 15.74 -29.64
C ASP A 157 23.54 16.18 -29.33
N LEU A 158 22.88 16.91 -30.22
CA LEU A 158 21.44 17.19 -30.10
C LEU A 158 20.61 15.90 -30.14
N LEU A 159 20.96 14.94 -31.01
CA LEU A 159 20.31 13.63 -31.06
C LEU A 159 20.52 12.84 -29.76
N LYS A 160 21.73 12.82 -29.19
CA LYS A 160 22.01 12.16 -27.88
C LYS A 160 21.15 12.73 -26.74
N LEU A 161 20.80 14.02 -26.80
CA LEU A 161 19.96 14.67 -25.79
C LEU A 161 18.46 14.33 -25.91
N LEU A 162 18.01 13.70 -27.01
CA LEU A 162 16.61 13.32 -27.19
C LEU A 162 16.21 12.13 -26.31
N LYS A 163 15.25 12.38 -25.41
CA LYS A 163 14.63 11.36 -24.55
C LYS A 163 13.50 10.65 -25.30
N THR A 164 13.77 9.46 -25.82
CA THR A 164 12.84 8.69 -26.67
C THR A 164 12.10 7.54 -25.97
N GLY A 165 12.28 7.37 -24.65
CA GLY A 165 11.72 6.27 -23.86
C GLY A 165 12.76 5.29 -23.30
N GLU A 166 14.04 5.55 -23.55
CA GLU A 166 15.16 4.83 -22.92
C GLU A 166 15.17 5.03 -21.38
N PRO A 167 15.59 4.01 -20.60
CA PRO A 167 15.89 4.19 -19.19
C PRO A 167 17.04 5.21 -19.01
N ASN A 168 16.94 6.08 -18.01
CA ASN A 168 18.14 6.80 -17.55
C ASN A 168 19.12 5.78 -16.95
N GLU A 169 20.25 5.53 -17.62
CA GLU A 169 21.33 4.68 -17.06
C GLU A 169 21.91 5.26 -15.76
N LYS A 170 21.68 6.54 -15.48
CA LYS A 170 22.01 7.24 -14.22
C LYS A 170 20.94 7.04 -13.14
N SER A 171 20.31 5.88 -13.06
CA SER A 171 19.26 5.55 -12.09
C SER A 171 19.45 4.16 -11.47
N GLN A 172 20.72 3.76 -11.34
CA GLN A 172 21.23 2.69 -10.47
C GLN A 172 22.36 3.27 -9.61
#